data_AF-A0A6B3MMK9-F1
#
_entry.id   AF-A0A6B3MMK9-F1
#
_cell.length_a   1.000
_cell.length_b   1.000
_cell.length_c   1.000
_cell.angle_alpha   90.00
_cell.angle_beta   90.00
_cell.angle_gamma   90.00
#
_symmetry.space_group_name_H-M   'P 1'
#
loop_
_entity.id
_entity.type
_entity.pdbx_description
1 polymer ?
#
loop_
_entity_poly.entity_id
_entity_poly.type
_entity_poly.pdbx_seq_one_letter_code
_entity_poly.pdbx_strand_id
1 'polypeptide(L)'
;MDASTLEALFRKLKSLETVPLGQLGGRICTVVEETGFPVETWFKSNPYTHESNFVPNLLELIPAKTLLILDRGFWNFRFFEELNLG
;
A
#
# COMPACT_ATOMS: atom_id res chain seq x y z
N MET A 1 -1.60 -6.17 2.78
CA MET A 1 -1.44 -4.86 2.13
C MET A 1 -0.18 -4.93 1.29
N ASP A 2 -0.25 -4.50 0.05
CA ASP A 2 0.89 -4.40 -0.85
C ASP A 2 0.90 -3.02 -1.51
N ALA A 3 2.08 -2.46 -1.73
CA ALA A 3 2.26 -1.13 -2.31
C ALA A 3 3.32 -1.16 -3.41
N SER A 4 3.05 -0.43 -4.50
CA SER A 4 3.96 -0.37 -5.65
C SER A 4 3.96 1.00 -6.29
N THR A 5 5.01 1.31 -7.05
CA THR A 5 4.96 2.50 -7.90
C THR A 5 3.97 2.27 -9.04
N LEU A 6 3.27 3.33 -9.44
CA LEU A 6 2.28 3.23 -10.51
C LEU A 6 2.93 2.77 -11.83
N GLU A 7 4.14 3.26 -12.13
CA GLU A 7 4.90 2.81 -13.28
C GLU A 7 5.24 1.32 -13.24
N ALA A 8 5.69 0.78 -12.10
CA ALA A 8 6.00 -0.65 -12.00
C ALA A 8 4.77 -1.51 -12.26
N LEU A 9 3.61 -1.11 -11.74
CA LEU A 9 2.34 -1.78 -11.98
C LEU A 9 1.99 -1.77 -13.48
N PHE A 10 2.00 -0.58 -14.11
CA PHE A 10 1.62 -0.44 -15.52
C PHE A 10 2.61 -1.12 -16.48
N ARG A 11 3.89 -1.18 -16.13
CA ARG A 11 4.89 -1.97 -16.88
C ARG A 11 4.65 -3.47 -16.77
N LYS A 12 4.29 -3.98 -15.58
CA LYS A 12 3.91 -5.37 -15.39
C LYS A 12 2.67 -5.74 -16.23
N LEU A 13 1.76 -4.79 -16.42
CA LEU A 13 0.59 -4.88 -17.30
C LEU A 13 0.87 -4.58 -18.78
N LYS A 14 2.15 -4.38 -19.16
CA LYS A 14 2.59 -4.09 -20.54
C LYS A 14 2.02 -2.80 -21.14
N SER A 15 1.51 -1.88 -20.31
CA SER A 15 0.90 -0.63 -20.77
C SER A 15 1.92 0.49 -21.04
N LEU A 16 3.19 0.31 -20.64
CA LEU A 16 4.26 1.30 -20.79
C LEU A 16 5.52 0.74 -21.48
N GLU A 17 5.39 -0.35 -22.25
CA GLU A 17 6.54 -1.04 -22.87
C GLU A 17 7.41 -0.14 -23.75
N THR A 18 6.79 0.81 -24.46
CA THR A 18 7.47 1.74 -25.37
C THR A 18 7.82 3.08 -24.73
N VAL A 19 7.41 3.31 -23.48
CA VAL A 19 7.61 4.58 -22.77
C VAL A 19 8.93 4.53 -21.98
N PRO A 20 9.78 5.57 -22.01
CA PRO A 20 11.00 5.63 -21.19
C PRO A 20 10.72 5.45 -19.69
N LEU A 21 11.74 5.03 -18.93
CA LEU A 21 11.62 4.88 -17.47
C LEU A 21 11.39 6.23 -16.77
N GLY A 22 10.64 6.20 -15.66
CA GLY A 22 10.43 7.35 -14.78
C GLY A 22 9.40 8.36 -15.28
N GLN A 23 8.53 7.96 -16.20
CA GLN A 23 7.51 8.85 -16.80
C GLN A 23 6.17 8.79 -16.06
N LEU A 24 5.93 7.78 -15.23
CA LEU A 24 4.68 7.63 -14.48
C LEU A 24 4.93 7.62 -12.96
N GLY A 25 4.80 8.80 -12.36
CA GLY A 25 4.91 8.97 -10.92
C GLY A 25 3.72 8.40 -10.13
N GLY A 26 3.85 8.46 -8.81
CA GLY A 26 2.81 8.07 -7.87
C GLY A 26 2.97 6.64 -7.35
N ARG A 27 2.23 6.38 -6.28
CA ARG A 27 2.25 5.11 -5.56
C ARG A 27 0.82 4.66 -5.30
N ILE A 28 0.59 3.38 -5.53
CA ILE A 28 -0.67 2.70 -5.30
C ILE A 28 -0.46 1.67 -4.19
N CYS A 29 -1.48 1.51 -3.36
CA CYS A 29 -1.49 0.55 -2.27
C CYS A 29 -2.84 -0.15 -2.24
N THR A 30 -2.85 -1.46 -2.10
CA THR A 30 -4.07 -2.27 -2.05
C THR A 30 -4.06 -3.21 -0.85
N VAL A 31 -5.22 -3.34 -0.20
CA VAL A 31 -5.53 -4.45 0.70
C VAL A 31 -6.26 -5.49 -0.11
N VAL A 32 -5.80 -6.74 -0.03
CA VAL A 32 -6.42 -7.88 -0.71
C VAL A 32 -6.88 -8.92 0.31
N GLU A 33 -7.94 -9.63 -0.04
CA GLU A 33 -8.31 -10.88 0.62
C GLU A 33 -7.34 -12.00 0.22
N GLU A 34 -7.39 -13.13 0.94
CA GLU A 34 -6.59 -14.32 0.65
C GLU A 34 -6.85 -14.87 -0.77
N THR A 35 -8.06 -14.68 -1.27
CA THR A 35 -8.49 -15.02 -2.64
C THR A 35 -7.90 -14.10 -3.72
N GLY A 36 -7.23 -13.02 -3.32
CA GLY A 36 -6.62 -12.03 -4.21
C GLY A 36 -7.55 -10.90 -4.66
N PHE A 37 -8.80 -10.87 -4.18
CA PHE A 37 -9.72 -9.77 -4.49
C PHE A 37 -9.33 -8.50 -3.72
N PRO A 38 -9.33 -7.33 -4.38
CA PRO A 38 -9.07 -6.06 -3.70
C PRO A 38 -10.23 -5.72 -2.77
N VAL A 39 -9.90 -5.50 -1.51
CA VAL A 39 -10.83 -4.96 -0.49
C VAL A 39 -10.88 -3.45 -0.59
N GLU A 40 -9.71 -2.82 -0.68
CA GLU A 40 -9.57 -1.37 -0.72
C GLU A 40 -8.29 -0.98 -1.47
N THR A 41 -8.30 0.16 -2.16
CA THR A 41 -7.16 0.63 -2.96
C THR A 41 -7.01 2.14 -2.86
N TRP A 42 -5.81 2.56 -2.49
CA TRP A 42 -5.45 3.97 -2.37
C TRP A 42 -4.36 4.36 -3.35
N PHE A 43 -4.43 5.59 -3.80
CA PHE A 43 -3.45 6.20 -4.69
C PHE A 43 -2.95 7.52 -4.10
N LYS A 44 -1.64 7.73 -4.16
CA LYS A 44 -1.00 9.02 -3.87
C LYS A 44 -0.17 9.42 -5.08
N SER A 45 -0.46 10.61 -5.62
CA SER A 45 0.18 11.13 -6.84
C SER A 45 1.65 11.49 -6.67
N ASN A 46 2.07 11.82 -5.44
CA ASN A 46 3.48 12.12 -5.15
C ASN A 46 4.33 10.83 -5.31
N PRO A 47 5.30 10.78 -6.26
CA PRO A 47 6.14 9.60 -6.48
C PRO A 47 7.07 9.27 -5.32
N TYR A 48 7.38 10.24 -4.46
CA TYR A 48 8.25 10.06 -3.30
C TYR A 48 7.48 9.64 -2.04
N THR A 49 6.20 9.33 -2.18
CA THR A 49 5.38 8.81 -1.08
C THR A 49 5.98 7.51 -0.54
N HIS A 50 6.36 7.49 0.73
CA HIS A 50 6.68 6.25 1.43
C HIS A 50 5.43 5.42 1.71
N GLU A 51 5.57 4.10 1.71
CA GLU A 51 4.48 3.14 1.97
C GLU A 51 3.84 3.33 3.35
N SER A 52 4.63 3.77 4.34
CA SER A 52 4.12 4.13 5.68
C SER A 52 3.08 5.25 5.67
N ASN A 53 3.01 6.07 4.61
CA ASN A 53 1.97 7.12 4.49
C ASN A 53 0.57 6.58 4.23
N PHE A 54 0.42 5.27 4.00
CA PHE A 54 -0.88 4.60 3.89
C PHE A 54 -1.31 3.95 5.21
N VAL A 55 -0.47 3.99 6.27
CA VAL A 55 -0.84 3.46 7.59
C VAL A 55 -2.14 4.04 8.14
N PRO A 56 -2.39 5.37 8.06
CA PRO A 56 -3.67 5.90 8.53
C PRO A 56 -4.87 5.27 7.82
N ASN A 57 -4.77 5.08 6.51
CA ASN A 57 -5.81 4.43 5.72
C ASN A 57 -5.99 2.94 6.11
N LEU A 58 -4.90 2.25 6.40
CA LEU A 58 -4.95 0.87 6.88
C LEU A 58 -5.62 0.77 8.25
N LEU A 59 -5.32 1.69 9.18
CA LEU A 59 -5.92 1.70 10.52
C LEU A 59 -7.43 1.93 10.47
N GLU A 60 -7.92 2.77 9.56
CA GLU A 60 -9.36 2.99 9.35
C GLU A 60 -10.11 1.72 8.90
N LEU A 61 -9.41 0.77 8.24
CA LEU A 61 -10.00 -0.50 7.82
C LEU A 61 -9.94 -1.60 8.88
N ILE A 62 -9.17 -1.43 9.96
CA ILE A 62 -8.97 -2.47 10.97
C ILE A 62 -9.96 -2.23 12.11
N PRO A 63 -11.07 -2.99 12.20
CA PRO A 63 -11.97 -2.85 13.33
C PRO A 63 -11.30 -3.28 14.64
N ALA A 64 -11.83 -2.78 15.76
CA ALA A 64 -11.37 -3.18 17.07
C ALA A 64 -11.43 -4.72 17.25
N LYS A 65 -10.46 -5.26 18.00
CA LYS A 65 -10.31 -6.72 18.25
C LYS A 65 -9.98 -7.55 17.00
N THR A 66 -9.44 -6.93 15.95
CA THR A 66 -8.87 -7.66 14.80
C THR A 66 -7.56 -8.33 15.18
N LEU A 67 -7.40 -9.59 14.80
CA LEU A 67 -6.11 -10.27 14.86
C LEU A 67 -5.27 -9.84 13.65
N LEU A 68 -4.15 -9.16 13.91
CA LEU A 68 -3.20 -8.77 12.88
C LEU A 68 -2.04 -9.77 12.82
N ILE A 69 -1.76 -10.27 11.62
CA ILE A 69 -0.56 -11.07 11.33
C ILE A 69 0.35 -10.20 10.48
N LEU A 70 1.53 -9.89 11.01
CA LEU A 70 2.52 -9.04 10.36
C LEU A 70 3.78 -9.87 10.10
N ASP A 71 4.38 -9.68 8.94
CA ASP A 71 5.68 -10.28 8.66
C ASP A 71 6.80 -9.60 9.48
N ARG A 72 7.96 -10.26 9.57
CA ARG A 72 9.12 -9.73 10.31
C ARG A 72 9.70 -8.45 9.69
N GLY A 73 9.37 -8.16 8.43
CA GLY A 73 9.75 -6.97 7.69
C GLY A 73 8.87 -5.75 7.98
N PHE A 74 7.87 -5.86 8.87
CA PHE A 74 7.03 -4.74 9.23
C PHE A 74 7.65 -3.91 10.37
N TRP A 75 8.34 -2.82 10.01
CA TRP A 75 9.15 -2.04 10.96
C TRP A 75 8.54 -0.69 11.40
N ASN A 76 7.26 -0.42 11.09
CA ASN A 76 6.67 0.87 11.41
C ASN A 76 6.21 0.92 12.88
N PHE A 77 7.07 1.40 13.78
CA PHE A 77 6.76 1.51 15.22
C PHE A 77 5.55 2.40 15.53
N ARG A 78 5.38 3.49 14.76
CA ARG A 78 4.24 4.40 14.91
C ARG A 78 2.89 3.70 14.66
N PHE A 79 2.84 2.74 13.73
CA PHE A 79 1.65 1.93 13.51
C PHE A 79 1.22 1.18 14.79
N PHE A 80 2.17 0.60 15.53
CA PHE A 80 1.86 -0.10 16.76
C PHE A 80 1.41 0.83 17.89
N GLU A 81 1.96 2.05 17.94
CA GLU A 81 1.50 3.07 18.90
C GLU A 81 0.05 3.48 18.61
N GLU A 82 -0.29 3.71 17.35
CA GLU A 82 -1.64 4.14 16.93
C GLU A 82 -2.68 3.02 17.12
N LEU A 83 -2.30 1.73 17.02
CA LEU A 83 -3.19 0.60 17.35
C LEU A 83 -3.61 0.54 18.82
N ASN A 84 -2.81 1.07 19.75
CA ASN A 84 -3.13 1.05 21.19
C ASN A 84 -4.06 2.19 21.62
N LEU A 85 -4.27 3.18 20.75
CA LEU A 85 -5.05 4.38 21.06
C LEU A 85 -6.49 4.33 20.50
N GLY A 86 -6.84 3.28 19.75
CA GLY A 86 -8.16 3.04 19.15
C GLY A 86 -9.05 2.11 19.95
#